data_AF-A0A1L6RBE5-F1
#
_entry.id   AF-A0A1L6RBE5-F1
#
_cell.length_a   1.000
_cell.length_b   1.000
_cell.length_c   1.000
_cell.angle_alpha   90.00
_cell.angle_beta   90.00
_cell.angle_gamma   90.00
#
_symmetry.space_group_name_H-M   'P 1'
#
loop_
_entity.id
_entity.type
_entity.pdbx_description
1 polymer ?
#
loop_
_entity_poly.entity_id
_entity_poly.type
_entity_poly.pdbx_seq_one_letter_code
_entity_poly.pdbx_strand_id
1 'polypeptide(L)'
;MSWFKSEKKGKKHTDLSYQAQFGNPKLDRENPIIQQIISETGDLNQTWPNIQLDELKLLTEKLQQDVAITTGEVVRLGSITFLTPNPANPKKLIETGLTWENATVKANMENFVIETVNQVLNDESTRLDDQIAYDELADALSEFLAASQDVAGFKYGDMPELPSSDEYVNAVETNQMFDLLPQRLIVKEVKVSDQNQQGKKEIPSVEEKAAAEVKAPAKQPTAHKAATKTAPKQSVNNLSEKQPVPAPEKNVVIENNTVVIADLIKAFKVQPRFFKTKSVDPKQIVVPESDNYVDVMMARETLEANTFIQQAADKVADSYRETLSQNVADVREDTKPLNDLLATDWQTPVKDQIKQRHTKDYGERLDKSIQALDSDYKQAVADEEQRHEQTLTKLEKQLKRDKEKTTVKLTVDRDHIIQNEIAQIITTQKQYIEQEVQQLRYNRAEFKRHKVIDENISDQKEANELLTNNYRSLANGLEERRQSFIKEHEQALVTRQASDEAQAEKERYKLENANVLNLEERRDHLEKMKLDLEGQVGQLQADASKWQFRAETAQEDLDRMKQQVADLNKQYEQRLKSDQIDLEKHQRLTQQVRQAKLDKWLHPFKFRHQNTGESVGK
;
A
#
# COMPACT_ATOMS: atom_id res chain seq x y z
N MET A 1 38.47 1.08 -87.91
CA MET A 1 38.99 -0.31 -87.85
C MET A 1 39.26 -0.65 -86.39
N SER A 2 39.13 -1.92 -85.98
CA SER A 2 38.96 -2.39 -84.59
C SER A 2 37.59 -2.00 -84.01
N TRP A 3 36.51 -2.81 -84.08
CA TRP A 3 36.24 -4.10 -83.42
C TRP A 3 36.25 -4.06 -81.87
N PHE A 4 35.07 -4.20 -81.26
CA PHE A 4 34.72 -5.43 -80.52
C PHE A 4 33.18 -5.55 -80.38
N LYS A 5 32.71 -6.78 -80.14
CA LYS A 5 31.28 -7.16 -80.14
C LYS A 5 30.54 -6.55 -78.94
N SER A 6 29.39 -5.91 -79.18
CA SER A 6 28.34 -5.83 -78.16
C SER A 6 27.48 -7.09 -78.24
N GLU A 7 27.66 -7.98 -77.26
CA GLU A 7 26.78 -9.14 -77.10
C GLU A 7 25.35 -8.67 -76.86
N LYS A 8 24.39 -9.39 -77.47
CA LYS A 8 22.98 -9.29 -77.07
C LYS A 8 22.87 -9.81 -75.63
N LYS A 9 22.96 -8.92 -74.64
CA LYS A 9 22.49 -9.23 -73.29
C LYS A 9 21.00 -9.56 -73.40
N GLY A 10 20.67 -10.84 -73.26
CA GLY A 10 19.30 -11.30 -73.31
C GLY A 10 18.47 -10.61 -72.25
N LYS A 11 17.17 -10.43 -72.52
CA LYS A 11 16.21 -10.16 -71.45
C LYS A 11 16.36 -11.30 -70.44
N LYS A 12 16.89 -11.01 -69.26
CA LYS A 12 16.62 -11.88 -68.10
C LYS A 12 15.09 -11.89 -67.97
N HIS A 13 14.50 -13.08 -68.04
CA HIS A 13 13.16 -13.24 -67.53
C HIS A 13 13.24 -12.94 -66.03
N THR A 14 12.74 -11.78 -65.63
CA THR A 14 12.34 -11.56 -64.25
C THR A 14 11.10 -12.40 -64.05
N ASP A 15 11.21 -13.48 -63.29
CA ASP A 15 10.03 -14.06 -62.67
C ASP A 15 9.34 -12.95 -61.87
N LEU A 16 8.02 -12.87 -61.98
CA LEU A 16 7.27 -11.92 -61.17
C LEU A 16 7.39 -12.38 -59.70
N SER A 17 7.93 -11.51 -58.86
CA SER A 17 7.96 -11.67 -57.41
C SER A 17 6.70 -11.08 -56.78
N TYR A 18 6.51 -11.34 -55.49
CA TYR A 18 5.47 -10.68 -54.69
C TYR A 18 5.73 -9.16 -54.65
N GLN A 19 4.69 -8.37 -54.88
CA GLN A 19 4.76 -6.91 -55.05
C GLN A 19 3.69 -6.20 -54.22
N ALA A 20 3.90 -4.91 -54.00
CA ALA A 20 2.92 -4.01 -53.39
C ALA A 20 2.52 -2.93 -54.39
N GLN A 21 1.25 -2.51 -54.39
CA GLN A 21 0.72 -1.51 -55.30
C GLN A 21 0.10 -0.33 -54.54
N PHE A 22 0.54 0.89 -54.84
CA PHE A 22 0.00 2.10 -54.23
C PHE A 22 -1.35 2.52 -54.84
N GLY A 23 -2.43 2.26 -54.11
CA GLY A 23 -3.74 2.87 -54.33
C GLY A 23 -3.81 4.28 -53.76
N ASN A 24 -4.49 5.19 -54.46
CA ASN A 24 -4.75 6.58 -54.02
C ASN A 24 -3.55 7.24 -53.30
N PRO A 25 -2.39 7.39 -53.97
CA PRO A 25 -1.14 7.77 -53.32
C PRO A 25 -1.21 9.18 -52.72
N LYS A 26 -0.83 9.30 -51.44
CA LYS A 26 -0.85 10.55 -50.65
C LYS A 26 0.54 11.04 -50.25
N LEU A 27 1.60 10.36 -50.70
CA LEU A 27 2.99 10.73 -50.42
C LEU A 27 3.33 12.09 -51.04
N ASP A 28 3.76 13.03 -50.21
CA ASP A 28 4.19 14.36 -50.65
C ASP A 28 5.54 14.29 -51.39
N ARG A 29 5.46 14.26 -52.72
CA ARG A 29 6.62 14.24 -53.61
C ARG A 29 7.24 15.61 -53.86
N GLU A 30 6.67 16.69 -53.33
CA GLU A 30 7.23 18.04 -53.44
C GLU A 30 8.20 18.35 -52.29
N ASN A 31 8.11 17.61 -51.18
CA ASN A 31 9.04 17.67 -50.05
C ASN A 31 10.47 17.21 -50.47
N PRO A 32 11.52 18.03 -50.27
CA PRO A 32 12.88 17.74 -50.73
C PRO A 32 13.52 16.53 -50.03
N ILE A 33 13.17 16.25 -48.77
CA ILE A 33 13.67 15.09 -48.03
C ILE A 33 13.06 13.81 -48.63
N ILE A 34 11.76 13.84 -48.94
CA ILE A 34 11.05 12.72 -49.59
C ILE A 34 11.58 12.50 -51.02
N GLN A 35 11.88 13.55 -51.78
CA GLN A 35 12.54 13.43 -53.09
C GLN A 35 13.91 12.75 -52.98
N GLN A 36 14.73 13.12 -51.97
CA GLN A 36 16.01 12.48 -51.73
C GLN A 36 15.82 10.99 -51.39
N ILE A 37 14.94 10.65 -50.45
CA ILE A 37 14.63 9.26 -50.08
C ILE A 37 14.17 8.44 -51.28
N ILE A 38 13.25 8.97 -52.11
CA ILE A 38 12.80 8.31 -53.35
C ILE A 38 13.99 8.07 -54.30
N SER A 39 14.91 9.03 -54.45
CA SER A 39 16.08 8.89 -55.31
C SER A 39 17.14 7.91 -54.80
N GLU A 40 17.20 7.71 -53.48
CA GLU A 40 18.10 6.73 -52.86
C GLU A 40 17.48 5.33 -52.71
N THR A 41 16.17 5.20 -52.94
CA THR A 41 15.42 3.93 -52.80
C THR A 41 15.25 3.26 -54.17
N GLY A 42 16.37 3.00 -54.85
CA GLY A 42 16.41 2.23 -56.10
C GLY A 42 15.65 2.87 -57.28
N ASP A 43 15.03 2.03 -58.10
CA ASP A 43 14.32 2.43 -59.32
C ASP A 43 12.84 2.79 -59.06
N LEU A 44 12.52 3.32 -57.87
CA LEU A 44 11.16 3.64 -57.39
C LEU A 44 10.33 4.48 -58.38
N ASN A 45 10.99 5.38 -59.12
CA ASN A 45 10.37 6.23 -60.14
C ASN A 45 9.93 5.45 -61.40
N GLN A 46 10.51 4.26 -61.64
CA GLN A 46 10.19 3.37 -62.75
C GLN A 46 9.20 2.26 -62.33
N THR A 47 9.26 1.81 -61.07
CA THR A 47 8.38 0.74 -60.57
C THR A 47 6.99 1.25 -60.17
N TRP A 48 6.86 2.52 -59.77
CA TRP A 48 5.57 3.11 -59.36
C TRP A 48 4.42 2.93 -60.38
N PRO A 49 3.21 2.49 -59.96
CA PRO A 49 2.75 2.29 -58.58
C PRO A 49 3.05 0.90 -57.99
N ASN A 50 3.74 0.01 -58.71
CA ASN A 50 3.97 -1.39 -58.31
C ASN A 50 5.42 -1.60 -57.84
N ILE A 51 5.63 -1.55 -56.53
CA ILE A 51 6.94 -1.64 -55.88
C ILE A 51 7.25 -3.10 -55.45
N GLN A 52 8.52 -3.50 -55.40
CA GLN A 52 8.90 -4.77 -54.76
C GLN A 52 8.91 -4.66 -53.23
N LEU A 53 8.80 -5.78 -52.50
CA LEU A 53 8.71 -5.72 -51.03
C LEU A 53 10.00 -5.22 -50.35
N ASP A 54 11.18 -5.46 -50.94
CA ASP A 54 12.48 -4.92 -50.49
C ASP A 54 12.60 -3.41 -50.72
N GLU A 55 12.16 -2.93 -51.88
CA GLU A 55 12.04 -1.51 -52.19
C GLU A 55 11.04 -0.82 -51.23
N LEU A 56 9.89 -1.45 -50.93
CA LEU A 56 8.91 -0.96 -49.95
C LEU A 56 9.48 -0.90 -48.53
N LYS A 57 10.21 -1.95 -48.11
CA LYS A 57 10.91 -1.97 -46.83
C LYS A 57 11.86 -0.77 -46.71
N LEU A 58 12.78 -0.63 -47.65
CA LEU A 58 13.77 0.44 -47.66
C LEU A 58 13.10 1.84 -47.68
N LEU A 59 12.01 2.00 -48.44
CA LEU A 59 11.21 3.22 -48.45
C LEU A 59 10.65 3.54 -47.05
N THR A 60 10.00 2.57 -46.41
CA THR A 60 9.37 2.77 -45.09
C THR A 60 10.38 3.01 -43.98
N GLU A 61 11.50 2.27 -43.96
CA GLU A 61 12.60 2.46 -42.99
C GLU A 61 13.24 3.85 -43.11
N LYS A 62 13.48 4.35 -44.34
CA LYS A 62 14.02 5.70 -44.56
C LYS A 62 13.02 6.80 -44.23
N LEU A 63 11.76 6.68 -44.65
CA LEU A 63 10.72 7.63 -44.28
C LEU A 63 10.52 7.69 -42.76
N GLN A 64 10.74 6.58 -42.05
CA GLN A 64 10.72 6.57 -40.59
C GLN A 64 11.92 7.32 -40.00
N GLN A 65 13.14 7.04 -40.43
CA GLN A 65 14.36 7.62 -39.86
C GLN A 65 14.52 9.11 -40.23
N ASP A 66 14.48 9.43 -41.51
CA ASP A 66 14.84 10.74 -42.06
C ASP A 66 13.68 11.75 -42.00
N VAL A 67 12.44 11.28 -41.91
CA VAL A 67 11.25 12.14 -41.73
C VAL A 67 10.61 11.89 -40.36
N ALA A 68 9.96 10.74 -40.12
CA ALA A 68 9.06 10.62 -38.97
C ALA A 68 9.73 10.77 -37.59
N ILE A 69 10.94 10.24 -37.41
CA ILE A 69 11.75 10.39 -36.19
C ILE A 69 12.39 11.78 -36.11
N THR A 70 12.85 12.32 -37.25
CA THR A 70 13.63 13.57 -37.31
C THR A 70 12.77 14.83 -37.23
N THR A 71 11.59 14.83 -37.85
CA THR A 71 10.64 15.97 -37.85
C THR A 71 9.45 15.78 -36.90
N GLY A 72 9.17 14.55 -36.48
CA GLY A 72 7.97 14.20 -35.71
C GLY A 72 6.68 14.11 -36.55
N GLU A 73 6.78 14.22 -37.87
CA GLU A 73 5.62 14.19 -38.78
C GLU A 73 5.20 12.76 -39.15
N VAL A 74 3.90 12.54 -39.33
CA VAL A 74 3.37 11.24 -39.80
C VAL A 74 3.25 11.26 -41.32
N VAL A 75 4.11 10.49 -42.01
CA VAL A 75 4.13 10.43 -43.48
C VAL A 75 2.98 9.56 -43.97
N ARG A 76 2.11 10.10 -44.84
CA ARG A 76 0.97 9.37 -45.41
C ARG A 76 1.34 8.80 -46.78
N LEU A 77 1.20 7.49 -46.97
CA LEU A 77 1.53 6.81 -48.22
C LEU A 77 0.34 6.72 -49.18
N GLY A 78 -0.86 6.41 -48.68
CA GLY A 78 -2.06 6.15 -49.49
C GLY A 78 -2.80 4.93 -48.97
N SER A 79 -3.30 4.07 -49.85
CA SER A 79 -3.54 2.65 -49.55
C SER A 79 -2.52 1.79 -50.31
N ILE A 80 -2.19 0.62 -49.78
CA ILE A 80 -1.25 -0.32 -50.40
C ILE A 80 -1.95 -1.67 -50.52
N THR A 81 -2.09 -2.19 -51.73
CA THR A 81 -2.63 -3.53 -52.02
C THR A 81 -1.47 -4.50 -52.30
N PHE A 82 -1.57 -5.74 -51.83
CA PHE A 82 -0.50 -6.73 -52.03
C PHE A 82 -0.83 -7.71 -53.16
N LEU A 83 0.16 -8.00 -53.99
CA LEU A 83 0.04 -8.74 -55.25
C LEU A 83 0.97 -9.96 -55.27
N THR A 84 0.43 -11.15 -55.50
CA THR A 84 1.19 -12.41 -55.64
C THR A 84 1.17 -12.91 -57.10
N PRO A 85 2.20 -13.64 -57.58
CA PRO A 85 2.17 -14.28 -58.89
C PRO A 85 1.08 -15.35 -58.96
N ASN A 86 0.25 -15.32 -60.00
CA ASN A 86 -0.86 -16.26 -60.12
C ASN A 86 -0.34 -17.71 -60.27
N PRO A 87 -0.74 -18.66 -59.40
CA PRO A 87 -0.24 -20.03 -59.44
C PRO A 87 -0.58 -20.79 -60.73
N ALA A 88 -1.68 -20.41 -61.40
CA ALA A 88 -2.05 -20.96 -62.72
C ALA A 88 -1.38 -20.23 -63.90
N ASN A 89 -0.82 -19.04 -63.69
CA ASN A 89 -0.09 -18.30 -64.72
C ASN A 89 0.94 -17.33 -64.09
N PRO A 90 2.19 -17.78 -63.83
CA PRO A 90 3.25 -16.98 -63.20
C PRO A 90 3.68 -15.71 -63.96
N LYS A 91 3.08 -15.42 -65.12
CA LYS A 91 3.27 -14.18 -65.90
C LYS A 91 2.21 -13.12 -65.63
N LYS A 92 1.32 -13.34 -64.66
CA LYS A 92 0.33 -12.37 -64.18
C LYS A 92 0.39 -12.29 -62.66
N LEU A 93 0.29 -11.07 -62.14
CA LEU A 93 0.01 -10.83 -60.73
C LEU A 93 -1.51 -10.90 -60.49
N ILE A 94 -1.89 -11.31 -59.28
CA ILE A 94 -3.25 -11.25 -58.74
C ILE A 94 -3.22 -10.59 -57.36
N GLU A 95 -4.32 -9.93 -57.01
CA GLU A 95 -4.51 -9.37 -55.67
C GLU A 95 -4.66 -10.49 -54.64
N THR A 96 -3.99 -10.34 -53.50
CA THR A 96 -4.01 -11.31 -52.39
C THR A 96 -5.18 -11.09 -51.42
N GLY A 97 -5.99 -10.05 -51.64
CA GLY A 97 -6.97 -9.56 -50.68
C GLY A 97 -6.38 -8.73 -49.54
N LEU A 98 -5.07 -8.85 -49.27
CA LEU A 98 -4.41 -8.10 -48.20
C LEU A 98 -4.17 -6.64 -48.60
N THR A 99 -4.54 -5.71 -47.70
CA THR A 99 -4.36 -4.28 -47.90
C THR A 99 -3.88 -3.58 -46.62
N TRP A 100 -3.00 -2.60 -46.78
CA TRP A 100 -2.67 -1.60 -45.77
C TRP A 100 -3.34 -0.27 -46.17
N GLU A 101 -4.54 -0.04 -45.64
CA GLU A 101 -5.35 1.14 -45.91
C GLU A 101 -4.90 2.35 -45.09
N ASN A 102 -4.97 3.53 -45.70
CA ASN A 102 -4.46 4.78 -45.10
C ASN A 102 -3.05 4.64 -44.52
N ALA A 103 -2.22 3.77 -45.12
CA ALA A 103 -0.84 3.47 -44.76
C ALA A 103 -0.08 4.74 -44.34
N THR A 104 0.40 4.74 -43.10
CA THR A 104 1.19 5.85 -42.53
C THR A 104 2.47 5.35 -41.90
N VAL A 105 3.58 6.03 -42.18
CA VAL A 105 4.85 5.84 -41.47
C VAL A 105 4.88 6.80 -40.28
N LYS A 106 4.99 6.23 -39.07
CA LYS A 106 5.06 6.95 -37.78
C LYS A 106 6.44 6.70 -37.16
N ALA A 107 6.88 7.60 -36.26
CA ALA A 107 8.16 7.43 -35.56
C ALA A 107 8.27 6.10 -34.78
N ASN A 108 7.16 5.62 -34.21
CA ASN A 108 7.04 4.40 -33.41
C ASN A 108 6.55 3.16 -34.19
N MET A 109 6.52 3.21 -35.52
CA MET A 109 6.17 2.07 -36.37
C MET A 109 7.26 0.99 -36.29
N GLU A 110 6.92 -0.29 -36.14
CA GLU A 110 7.94 -1.36 -36.11
C GLU A 110 8.37 -1.79 -37.52
N ASN A 111 7.40 -2.12 -38.39
CA ASN A 111 7.57 -2.29 -39.84
C ASN A 111 6.21 -2.41 -40.56
N PHE A 112 6.20 -2.34 -41.89
CA PHE A 112 4.95 -2.39 -42.66
C PHE A 112 4.25 -3.76 -42.61
N VAL A 113 4.98 -4.85 -42.36
CA VAL A 113 4.43 -6.20 -42.29
C VAL A 113 3.52 -6.31 -41.07
N ILE A 114 3.98 -5.82 -39.91
CA ILE A 114 3.21 -5.78 -38.66
C ILE A 114 2.00 -4.86 -38.79
N GLU A 115 2.17 -3.65 -39.33
CA GLU A 115 1.04 -2.73 -39.55
C GLU A 115 -0.02 -3.33 -40.49
N THR A 116 0.39 -4.06 -41.54
CA THR A 116 -0.52 -4.77 -42.45
C THR A 116 -1.26 -5.89 -41.73
N VAL A 117 -0.55 -6.75 -40.99
CA VAL A 117 -1.14 -7.87 -40.24
C VAL A 117 -2.11 -7.36 -39.17
N ASN A 118 -1.69 -6.36 -38.38
CA ASN A 118 -2.54 -5.74 -37.36
C ASN A 118 -3.77 -5.07 -37.98
N GLN A 119 -3.66 -4.43 -39.15
CA GLN A 119 -4.86 -3.88 -39.78
C GLN A 119 -5.81 -4.98 -40.24
N VAL A 120 -5.33 -6.00 -40.98
CA VAL A 120 -6.18 -7.06 -41.54
C VAL A 120 -6.90 -7.85 -40.44
N LEU A 121 -6.23 -8.12 -39.30
CA LEU A 121 -6.84 -8.81 -38.17
C LEU A 121 -7.85 -7.95 -37.39
N ASN A 122 -7.69 -6.62 -37.38
CA ASN A 122 -8.55 -5.70 -36.63
C ASN A 122 -9.65 -5.04 -37.46
N ASP A 123 -9.59 -5.14 -38.79
CA ASP A 123 -10.54 -4.48 -39.68
C ASP A 123 -11.98 -4.92 -39.41
N GLU A 124 -12.87 -3.95 -39.26
CA GLU A 124 -14.27 -4.18 -38.93
C GLU A 124 -15.00 -4.93 -40.05
N SER A 125 -14.65 -4.68 -41.32
CA SER A 125 -15.28 -5.40 -42.44
C SER A 125 -14.87 -6.87 -42.48
N THR A 126 -13.59 -7.14 -42.20
CA THR A 126 -13.02 -8.49 -42.16
C THR A 126 -13.51 -9.29 -40.95
N ARG A 127 -13.69 -8.64 -39.79
CA ARG A 127 -14.18 -9.28 -38.54
C ARG A 127 -15.69 -9.54 -38.49
N LEU A 128 -16.46 -8.84 -39.32
CA LEU A 128 -17.92 -8.99 -39.41
C LEU A 128 -18.37 -9.80 -40.65
N ASP A 129 -17.44 -10.29 -41.48
CA ASP A 129 -17.77 -11.11 -42.65
C ASP A 129 -17.85 -12.60 -42.28
N ASP A 130 -19.07 -13.09 -42.05
CA ASP A 130 -19.40 -14.52 -41.84
C ASP A 130 -18.90 -15.44 -42.99
N GLN A 131 -18.45 -14.90 -44.13
CA GLN A 131 -17.94 -15.66 -45.28
C GLN A 131 -16.43 -15.88 -45.25
N ILE A 132 -15.66 -15.14 -44.44
CA ILE A 132 -14.19 -15.27 -44.35
C ILE A 132 -13.84 -16.10 -43.12
N ALA A 133 -13.39 -17.34 -43.33
CA ALA A 133 -12.87 -18.16 -42.24
C ALA A 133 -11.48 -17.68 -41.81
N TYR A 134 -11.18 -17.71 -40.50
CA TYR A 134 -9.86 -17.33 -40.00
C TYR A 134 -8.73 -18.13 -40.65
N ASP A 135 -8.96 -19.42 -40.96
CA ASP A 135 -7.96 -20.28 -41.59
C ASP A 135 -7.55 -19.75 -42.99
N GLU A 136 -8.49 -19.20 -43.77
CA GLU A 136 -8.19 -18.60 -45.09
C GLU A 136 -7.39 -17.30 -44.96
N LEU A 137 -7.71 -16.50 -43.94
CA LEU A 137 -6.99 -15.27 -43.60
C LEU A 137 -5.57 -15.60 -43.07
N ALA A 138 -5.44 -16.61 -42.23
CA ALA A 138 -4.17 -17.07 -41.69
C ALA A 138 -3.25 -17.66 -42.77
N ASP A 139 -3.80 -18.40 -43.75
CA ASP A 139 -3.06 -18.87 -44.92
C ASP A 139 -2.55 -17.69 -45.77
N ALA A 140 -3.41 -16.70 -46.07
CA ALA A 140 -3.03 -15.51 -46.85
C ALA A 140 -1.95 -14.67 -46.15
N LEU A 141 -2.09 -14.45 -44.83
CA LEU A 141 -1.07 -13.77 -44.02
C LEU A 141 0.22 -14.59 -43.93
N SER A 142 0.15 -15.93 -43.87
CA SER A 142 1.33 -16.81 -43.86
C SER A 142 2.10 -16.75 -45.18
N GLU A 143 1.42 -16.70 -46.33
CA GLU A 143 2.05 -16.46 -47.64
C GLU A 143 2.75 -15.08 -47.65
N PHE A 144 2.10 -14.04 -47.12
CA PHE A 144 2.68 -12.69 -47.03
C PHE A 144 3.90 -12.61 -46.09
N LEU A 145 3.89 -13.31 -44.95
CA LEU A 145 5.04 -13.41 -44.05
C LEU A 145 6.21 -14.14 -44.71
N ALA A 146 5.95 -15.26 -45.39
CA ALA A 146 6.97 -15.97 -46.16
C ALA A 146 7.55 -15.09 -47.28
N ALA A 147 6.72 -14.40 -48.06
CA ALA A 147 7.16 -13.46 -49.08
C ALA A 147 7.94 -12.27 -48.50
N SER A 148 7.58 -11.79 -47.31
CA SER A 148 8.30 -10.72 -46.60
C SER A 148 9.67 -11.18 -46.09
N GLN A 149 9.82 -12.45 -45.71
CA GLN A 149 11.11 -13.04 -45.40
C GLN A 149 11.98 -13.24 -46.65
N ASP A 150 11.43 -13.86 -47.71
CA ASP A 150 12.19 -14.29 -48.88
C ASP A 150 12.47 -13.16 -49.89
N VAL A 151 11.52 -12.23 -50.09
CA VAL A 151 11.65 -11.11 -51.05
C VAL A 151 12.13 -9.84 -50.35
N ALA A 152 11.56 -9.47 -49.20
CA ALA A 152 11.93 -8.24 -48.49
C ALA A 152 13.12 -8.40 -47.52
N GLY A 153 13.56 -9.63 -47.26
CA GLY A 153 14.67 -9.92 -46.36
C GLY A 153 14.41 -9.50 -44.90
N PHE A 154 13.18 -9.60 -44.40
CA PHE A 154 12.94 -9.51 -42.95
C PHE A 154 13.52 -10.73 -42.24
N LYS A 155 14.05 -10.53 -41.03
CA LYS A 155 14.46 -11.65 -40.17
C LYS A 155 13.23 -12.20 -39.45
N TYR A 156 13.26 -13.49 -39.13
CA TYR A 156 12.20 -14.15 -38.36
C TYR A 156 11.81 -13.41 -37.07
N GLY A 157 12.78 -12.84 -36.34
CA GLY A 157 12.52 -12.05 -35.13
C GLY A 157 11.91 -10.66 -35.35
N ASP A 158 11.94 -10.13 -36.57
CA ASP A 158 11.34 -8.83 -36.92
C ASP A 158 9.88 -8.99 -37.41
N MET A 159 9.37 -10.22 -37.53
CA MET A 159 8.00 -10.53 -37.94
C MET A 159 7.08 -10.77 -36.73
N PRO A 160 5.74 -10.60 -36.87
CA PRO A 160 4.79 -10.98 -35.83
C PRO A 160 4.63 -12.51 -35.73
N GLU A 161 4.00 -12.98 -34.66
CA GLU A 161 3.48 -14.34 -34.53
C GLU A 161 1.96 -14.26 -34.71
N LEU A 162 1.38 -15.00 -35.67
CA LEU A 162 -0.06 -14.95 -35.94
C LEU A 162 -0.83 -15.62 -34.78
N PRO A 163 -2.00 -15.10 -34.37
CA PRO A 163 -2.82 -15.73 -33.33
C PRO A 163 -3.35 -17.10 -33.78
N SER A 164 -3.75 -17.92 -32.83
CA SER A 164 -4.50 -19.15 -33.10
C SER A 164 -5.96 -18.85 -33.47
N SER A 165 -6.64 -19.81 -34.12
CA SER A 165 -8.05 -19.68 -34.51
C SER A 165 -8.96 -19.42 -33.30
N ASP A 166 -8.71 -20.11 -32.17
CA ASP A 166 -9.44 -19.90 -30.92
C ASP A 166 -9.21 -18.48 -30.33
N GLU A 167 -7.99 -17.95 -30.43
CA GLU A 167 -7.67 -16.58 -29.98
C GLU A 167 -8.33 -15.52 -30.88
N TYR A 168 -8.37 -15.74 -32.20
CA TYR A 168 -9.05 -14.85 -33.14
C TYR A 168 -10.57 -14.83 -32.90
N VAL A 169 -11.21 -15.99 -32.82
CA VAL A 169 -12.66 -16.09 -32.56
C VAL A 169 -13.02 -15.44 -31.22
N ASN A 170 -12.27 -15.71 -30.16
CA ASN A 170 -12.48 -15.07 -28.85
C ASN A 170 -12.28 -13.55 -28.93
N ALA A 171 -11.29 -13.05 -29.67
CA ALA A 171 -11.10 -11.62 -29.87
C ALA A 171 -12.27 -10.98 -30.65
N VAL A 172 -12.81 -11.65 -31.68
CA VAL A 172 -14.02 -11.23 -32.41
C VAL A 172 -15.23 -11.17 -31.47
N GLU A 173 -15.53 -12.25 -30.75
CA GLU A 173 -16.67 -12.32 -29.81
C GLU A 173 -16.59 -11.29 -28.67
N THR A 174 -15.40 -10.99 -28.18
CA THR A 174 -15.17 -10.02 -27.08
C THR A 174 -14.89 -8.59 -27.55
N ASN A 175 -14.88 -8.35 -28.87
CA ASN A 175 -14.50 -7.08 -29.51
C ASN A 175 -13.12 -6.55 -29.04
N GLN A 176 -12.17 -7.45 -28.78
CA GLN A 176 -10.78 -7.09 -28.46
C GLN A 176 -10.00 -6.80 -29.74
N MET A 177 -9.03 -5.89 -29.70
CA MET A 177 -8.13 -5.60 -30.82
C MET A 177 -6.76 -6.25 -30.57
N PHE A 178 -6.16 -6.77 -31.64
CA PHE A 178 -4.80 -7.29 -31.63
C PHE A 178 -3.78 -6.15 -31.76
N ASP A 179 -2.74 -6.17 -30.92
CA ASP A 179 -1.55 -5.34 -31.08
C ASP A 179 -0.34 -6.27 -31.15
N LEU A 180 -0.13 -6.90 -32.32
CA LEU A 180 0.96 -7.83 -32.53
C LEU A 180 2.27 -7.06 -32.62
N LEU A 181 3.26 -7.54 -31.87
CA LEU A 181 4.62 -7.01 -31.83
C LEU A 181 5.59 -7.95 -32.57
N PRO A 182 6.75 -7.45 -33.04
CA PRO A 182 7.77 -8.32 -33.60
C PRO A 182 8.27 -9.30 -32.54
N GLN A 183 8.51 -10.57 -32.92
CA GLN A 183 8.89 -11.64 -31.99
C GLN A 183 10.13 -11.31 -31.12
N ARG A 184 11.04 -10.44 -31.60
CA ARG A 184 12.19 -9.93 -30.82
C ARG A 184 11.82 -9.13 -29.56
N LEU A 185 10.62 -8.55 -29.51
CA LEU A 185 10.11 -7.77 -28.38
C LEU A 185 9.24 -8.61 -27.42
N ILE A 186 8.86 -9.82 -27.83
CA ILE A 186 8.06 -10.75 -27.01
C ILE A 186 9.00 -11.52 -26.07
N VAL A 187 9.06 -11.08 -24.82
CA VAL A 187 9.75 -11.83 -23.76
C VAL A 187 8.93 -13.08 -23.42
N LYS A 188 9.17 -14.19 -24.12
CA LYS A 188 8.57 -15.49 -23.79
C LYS A 188 9.07 -15.93 -22.41
N GLU A 189 8.22 -15.85 -21.39
CA GLU A 189 8.49 -16.40 -20.07
C GLU A 189 8.80 -17.89 -20.19
N VAL A 190 10.07 -18.24 -20.00
CA VAL A 190 10.50 -19.65 -20.00
C VAL A 190 9.95 -20.31 -18.75
N LYS A 191 8.79 -20.97 -18.89
CA LYS A 191 8.35 -22.00 -17.95
C LYS A 191 9.41 -23.11 -17.94
N VAL A 192 10.31 -23.05 -16.96
CA VAL A 192 11.24 -24.13 -16.65
C VAL A 192 10.41 -25.31 -16.15
N SER A 193 10.10 -26.23 -17.06
CA SER A 193 9.58 -27.55 -16.71
C SER A 193 10.76 -28.50 -16.54
N ASP A 194 10.79 -29.19 -15.40
CA ASP A 194 11.84 -30.13 -15.06
C ASP A 194 11.98 -31.29 -16.06
N GLN A 195 13.20 -31.83 -16.11
CA GLN A 195 13.58 -32.97 -16.92
C GLN A 195 12.84 -34.25 -16.50
N ASN A 196 12.34 -35.06 -17.44
CA ASN A 196 13.12 -36.19 -17.98
C ASN A 196 12.38 -37.14 -18.94
N GLN A 197 13.16 -37.64 -19.90
CA GLN A 197 13.17 -39.00 -20.47
C GLN A 197 12.06 -39.52 -21.42
N GLN A 198 12.49 -39.62 -22.69
CA GLN A 198 12.54 -40.85 -23.50
C GLN A 198 11.24 -41.59 -23.87
N GLY A 199 11.00 -41.74 -25.19
CA GLY A 199 10.33 -42.96 -25.68
C GLY A 199 9.68 -42.98 -27.07
N LYS A 200 10.49 -43.03 -28.14
CA LYS A 200 10.22 -43.74 -29.43
C LYS A 200 8.79 -43.76 -30.06
N LYS A 201 8.80 -43.27 -31.31
CA LYS A 201 8.26 -43.90 -32.55
C LYS A 201 6.75 -43.93 -32.87
N GLU A 202 6.54 -43.52 -34.14
CA GLU A 202 5.61 -44.06 -35.14
C GLU A 202 4.13 -43.61 -35.15
N ILE A 203 3.71 -43.37 -36.39
CA ILE A 203 2.46 -42.85 -36.96
C ILE A 203 1.83 -44.04 -37.75
N PRO A 204 0.60 -44.04 -38.33
CA PRO A 204 -0.65 -43.30 -38.07
C PRO A 204 -1.91 -44.21 -37.90
N SER A 205 -3.08 -43.56 -37.68
CA SER A 205 -4.43 -43.96 -38.19
C SER A 205 -5.11 -45.25 -37.67
N VAL A 206 -6.39 -45.13 -37.24
CA VAL A 206 -7.58 -45.56 -38.02
C VAL A 206 -8.88 -45.18 -37.28
N GLU A 207 -9.88 -44.86 -38.09
CA GLU A 207 -11.32 -44.66 -37.85
C GLU A 207 -11.94 -45.18 -36.53
N GLU A 208 -12.87 -44.40 -35.97
CA GLU A 208 -14.13 -44.97 -35.46
C GLU A 208 -15.32 -44.21 -36.05
N LYS A 209 -16.30 -44.97 -36.56
CA LYS A 209 -17.45 -44.50 -37.33
C LYS A 209 -18.71 -45.09 -36.72
N ALA A 210 -19.66 -44.26 -36.29
CA ALA A 210 -20.98 -44.72 -35.87
C ALA A 210 -22.09 -43.76 -36.35
N ALA A 211 -22.99 -44.27 -37.20
CA ALA A 211 -24.33 -43.72 -37.46
C ALA A 211 -25.30 -44.21 -36.35
N ALA A 212 -26.59 -43.83 -36.21
CA ALA A 212 -27.57 -43.11 -37.05
C ALA A 212 -28.56 -42.31 -36.10
N GLU A 213 -29.82 -41.94 -36.38
CA GLU A 213 -30.79 -42.25 -37.46
C GLU A 213 -31.83 -41.10 -37.68
N VAL A 214 -32.02 -40.72 -38.96
CA VAL A 214 -33.28 -40.33 -39.66
C VAL A 214 -34.48 -39.77 -38.85
N LYS A 215 -34.95 -38.55 -39.21
CA LYS A 215 -36.30 -38.29 -39.79
C LYS A 215 -36.58 -36.83 -40.15
N ALA A 216 -36.94 -36.58 -41.41
CA ALA A 216 -37.77 -35.44 -41.81
C ALA A 216 -39.27 -35.73 -41.50
N PRO A 217 -40.17 -34.73 -41.51
CA PRO A 217 -40.80 -34.42 -42.80
C PRO A 217 -41.14 -32.94 -43.07
N ALA A 218 -41.33 -32.69 -44.36
CA ALA A 218 -41.75 -31.46 -45.02
C ALA A 218 -42.97 -30.72 -44.44
N LYS A 219 -43.05 -29.41 -44.76
CA LYS A 219 -44.29 -28.75 -45.17
C LYS A 219 -44.04 -27.49 -46.02
N GLN A 220 -44.30 -27.61 -47.31
CA GLN A 220 -44.77 -26.50 -48.13
C GLN A 220 -46.31 -26.63 -48.23
N PRO A 221 -47.05 -25.52 -48.39
CA PRO A 221 -48.00 -25.52 -49.50
C PRO A 221 -48.02 -24.21 -50.30
N THR A 222 -48.37 -24.39 -51.58
CA THR A 222 -48.60 -23.40 -52.63
C THR A 222 -50.02 -22.82 -52.61
N ALA A 223 -50.21 -21.68 -53.32
CA ALA A 223 -51.37 -21.31 -54.18
C ALA A 223 -51.59 -19.77 -54.17
N HIS A 224 -51.34 -19.01 -55.24
CA HIS A 224 -52.05 -18.91 -56.54
C HIS A 224 -53.27 -17.96 -56.58
N LYS A 225 -53.09 -16.80 -57.24
CA LYS A 225 -53.92 -16.20 -58.34
C LYS A 225 -53.63 -14.68 -58.44
N ALA A 226 -53.71 -13.94 -59.54
CA ALA A 226 -53.64 -14.13 -61.00
C ALA A 226 -54.51 -13.02 -61.65
N ALA A 227 -53.94 -12.28 -62.63
CA ALA A 227 -54.59 -11.25 -63.48
C ALA A 227 -55.08 -9.96 -62.76
N THR A 228 -54.98 -8.76 -63.36
CA THR A 228 -55.36 -8.41 -64.74
C THR A 228 -54.47 -7.30 -65.36
N LYS A 229 -54.42 -7.27 -66.71
CA LYS A 229 -53.62 -6.34 -67.53
C LYS A 229 -54.25 -4.95 -67.65
N THR A 230 -53.43 -3.89 -67.70
CA THR A 230 -53.41 -2.86 -68.77
C THR A 230 -52.22 -1.92 -68.61
N ALA A 231 -51.65 -1.47 -69.74
CA ALA A 231 -50.61 -0.43 -69.84
C ALA A 231 -50.95 0.49 -71.04
N PRO A 232 -50.23 1.58 -71.31
CA PRO A 232 -49.65 2.59 -70.40
C PRO A 232 -50.13 4.03 -70.76
N LYS A 233 -49.95 5.01 -69.86
CA LYS A 233 -49.88 6.45 -70.22
C LYS A 233 -48.84 7.18 -69.36
N GLN A 234 -48.10 8.10 -69.98
CA GLN A 234 -46.99 8.85 -69.39
C GLN A 234 -47.46 10.04 -68.54
N SER A 235 -46.82 10.26 -67.39
CA SER A 235 -46.69 11.54 -66.67
C SER A 235 -45.59 11.36 -65.61
N VAL A 236 -44.35 11.78 -65.84
CA VAL A 236 -43.74 13.05 -65.35
C VAL A 236 -43.76 13.21 -63.83
N ASN A 237 -42.55 13.19 -63.25
CA ASN A 237 -42.08 13.66 -61.93
C ASN A 237 -42.92 13.44 -60.66
N ASN A 238 -42.37 12.70 -59.69
CA ASN A 238 -41.67 13.33 -58.57
C ASN A 238 -40.85 12.34 -57.71
N LEU A 239 -39.87 12.88 -56.98
CA LEU A 239 -38.96 12.18 -56.08
C LEU A 239 -39.60 11.88 -54.69
N SER A 240 -38.89 11.01 -53.96
CA SER A 240 -38.76 11.00 -52.49
C SER A 240 -39.77 10.16 -51.71
N GLU A 241 -39.48 8.86 -51.63
CA GLU A 241 -39.85 8.03 -50.48
C GLU A 241 -38.58 7.79 -49.67
N LYS A 242 -38.47 8.46 -48.51
CA LYS A 242 -37.32 8.32 -47.61
C LYS A 242 -37.41 7.00 -46.86
N GLN A 243 -36.51 6.07 -47.17
CA GLN A 243 -36.25 4.92 -46.31
C GLN A 243 -35.48 5.41 -45.06
N PRO A 244 -35.99 5.20 -43.84
CA PRO A 244 -35.33 5.68 -42.63
C PRO A 244 -34.15 4.78 -42.26
N VAL A 245 -32.93 5.33 -42.30
CA VAL A 245 -31.76 4.70 -41.70
C VAL A 245 -31.84 4.89 -40.17
N PRO A 246 -31.71 3.83 -39.36
CA PRO A 246 -31.72 3.97 -37.90
C PRO A 246 -30.49 4.77 -37.44
N ALA A 247 -30.69 5.67 -36.48
CA ALA A 247 -29.58 6.39 -35.87
C ALA A 247 -28.83 5.44 -34.92
N PRO A 248 -27.48 5.42 -34.93
CA PRO A 248 -26.72 4.67 -33.94
C PRO A 248 -26.95 5.27 -32.55
N GLU A 249 -27.14 4.40 -31.55
CA GLU A 249 -27.46 4.80 -30.19
C GLU A 249 -26.29 5.52 -29.53
N LYS A 250 -26.48 6.81 -29.17
CA LYS A 250 -25.53 7.56 -28.34
C LYS A 250 -25.56 7.04 -26.89
N ASN A 251 -24.74 6.04 -26.58
CA ASN A 251 -24.39 5.66 -25.22
C ASN A 251 -22.88 5.88 -24.93
N VAL A 252 -22.40 7.09 -25.21
CA VAL A 252 -21.20 7.60 -24.51
C VAL A 252 -21.69 8.13 -23.18
N VAL A 253 -21.43 7.38 -22.10
CA VAL A 253 -21.68 7.85 -20.74
C VAL A 253 -20.73 9.01 -20.47
N ILE A 254 -21.23 10.24 -20.59
CA ILE A 254 -20.55 11.42 -20.07
C ILE A 254 -20.71 11.35 -18.55
N GLU A 255 -19.81 10.63 -17.89
CA GLU A 255 -19.66 10.78 -16.44
C GLU A 255 -19.38 12.26 -16.16
N ASN A 256 -20.14 12.83 -15.22
CA ASN A 256 -19.92 14.21 -14.82
C ASN A 256 -18.56 14.28 -14.11
N ASN A 257 -17.49 14.66 -14.82
CA ASN A 257 -16.15 14.76 -14.23
C ASN A 257 -16.08 15.73 -13.03
N THR A 258 -17.07 16.61 -12.84
CA THR A 258 -17.28 17.39 -11.61
C THR A 258 -17.59 16.52 -10.38
N VAL A 259 -18.35 15.43 -10.54
CA VAL A 259 -18.61 14.43 -9.50
C VAL A 259 -17.35 13.62 -9.22
N VAL A 260 -16.66 13.15 -10.27
CA VAL A 260 -15.39 12.40 -10.15
C VAL A 260 -14.32 13.21 -9.41
N ILE A 261 -14.18 14.51 -9.73
CA ILE A 261 -13.27 15.44 -9.03
C ILE A 261 -13.72 15.66 -7.57
N ALA A 262 -15.01 15.85 -7.31
CA ALA A 262 -15.52 16.00 -5.94
C ALA A 262 -15.27 14.74 -5.08
N ASP A 263 -15.38 13.55 -5.66
CA ASP A 263 -15.11 12.29 -4.96
C ASP A 263 -13.61 12.02 -4.80
N LEU A 264 -12.75 12.45 -5.73
CA LEU A 264 -11.29 12.49 -5.55
C LEU A 264 -10.87 13.38 -4.36
N ILE A 265 -11.50 14.55 -4.19
CA ILE A 265 -11.24 15.45 -3.04
C ILE A 265 -11.72 14.81 -1.73
N LYS A 266 -12.92 14.21 -1.71
CA LYS A 266 -13.41 13.46 -0.52
C LYS A 266 -12.52 12.26 -0.18
N ALA A 267 -11.93 11.62 -1.19
CA ALA A 267 -11.01 10.50 -1.02
C ALA A 267 -9.64 10.91 -0.42
N PHE A 268 -9.32 12.21 -0.35
CA PHE A 268 -8.14 12.71 0.35
C PHE A 268 -8.12 12.18 1.80
N LYS A 269 -7.08 11.41 2.12
CA LYS A 269 -6.85 10.81 3.44
C LYS A 269 -5.36 10.83 3.75
N VAL A 270 -5.03 11.39 4.91
CA VAL A 270 -3.71 11.31 5.52
C VAL A 270 -3.55 9.98 6.27
N GLN A 271 -2.31 9.50 6.43
CA GLN A 271 -2.02 8.27 7.17
C GLN A 271 -1.22 8.59 8.45
N PRO A 272 -1.91 8.99 9.55
CA PRO A 272 -1.24 9.23 10.82
C PRO A 272 -0.57 7.96 11.38
N ARG A 273 0.59 8.15 12.01
CA ARG A 273 1.26 7.10 12.80
C ARG A 273 0.86 7.24 14.26
N PHE A 274 0.43 6.15 14.88
CA PHE A 274 0.03 6.12 16.29
C PHE A 274 1.09 5.47 17.17
N PHE A 275 1.17 5.91 18.41
CA PHE A 275 1.97 5.28 19.46
C PHE A 275 1.34 3.93 19.87
N LYS A 276 2.20 2.92 20.10
CA LYS A 276 1.76 1.64 20.65
C LYS A 276 1.41 1.81 22.12
N THR A 277 0.14 1.65 22.47
CA THR A 277 -0.30 1.61 23.87
C THR A 277 0.08 0.26 24.50
N LYS A 278 0.54 0.29 25.75
CA LYS A 278 0.72 -0.95 26.55
C LYS A 278 -0.66 -1.50 26.93
N SER A 279 -0.74 -2.82 27.15
CA SER A 279 -1.96 -3.50 27.62
C SER A 279 -2.18 -3.30 29.13
N VAL A 280 -2.24 -2.04 29.57
CA VAL A 280 -2.47 -1.61 30.95
C VAL A 280 -3.69 -0.70 30.93
N ASP A 281 -4.62 -0.83 31.90
CA ASP A 281 -5.83 -0.01 31.91
C ASP A 281 -5.50 1.46 32.24
N PRO A 282 -5.66 2.41 31.29
CA PRO A 282 -5.37 3.83 31.51
C PRO A 282 -6.33 4.51 32.50
N LYS A 283 -7.43 3.85 32.90
CA LYS A 283 -8.40 4.34 33.89
C LYS A 283 -8.09 3.85 35.30
N GLN A 284 -7.08 2.99 35.48
CA GLN A 284 -6.72 2.49 36.79
C GLN A 284 -6.17 3.62 37.67
N ILE A 285 -6.79 3.83 38.84
CA ILE A 285 -6.28 4.79 39.82
C ILE A 285 -5.10 4.14 40.55
N VAL A 286 -3.91 4.66 40.31
CA VAL A 286 -2.65 4.22 40.93
C VAL A 286 -2.03 5.34 41.75
N VAL A 287 -1.41 4.97 42.88
CA VAL A 287 -0.66 5.88 43.74
C VAL A 287 0.78 5.96 43.21
N PRO A 288 1.47 7.12 43.30
CA PRO A 288 2.86 7.27 42.88
C PRO A 288 3.84 6.24 43.46
N GLU A 289 3.57 5.64 44.61
CA GLU A 289 4.40 4.58 45.22
C GLU A 289 4.30 3.21 44.54
N SER A 290 3.32 2.98 43.65
CA SER A 290 3.07 1.66 43.08
C SER A 290 3.95 1.35 41.87
N ASP A 291 4.45 0.11 41.76
CA ASP A 291 5.33 -0.33 40.66
C ASP A 291 4.75 -0.10 39.26
N ASN A 292 3.41 -0.13 39.14
CA ASN A 292 2.71 0.08 37.88
C ASN A 292 2.45 1.57 37.57
N TYR A 293 2.79 2.51 38.46
CA TYR A 293 2.45 3.93 38.34
C TYR A 293 2.88 4.53 37.01
N VAL A 294 4.18 4.41 36.70
CA VAL A 294 4.78 4.96 35.47
C VAL A 294 4.11 4.36 34.23
N ASP A 295 3.79 3.06 34.24
CA ASP A 295 3.21 2.37 33.09
C ASP A 295 1.74 2.72 32.84
N VAL A 296 0.93 2.92 33.90
CA VAL A 296 -0.45 3.42 33.77
C VAL A 296 -0.46 4.87 33.30
N MET A 297 0.38 5.74 33.89
CA MET A 297 0.46 7.14 33.51
C MET A 297 0.95 7.31 32.06
N MET A 298 1.93 6.51 31.63
CA MET A 298 2.36 6.48 30.22
C MET A 298 1.29 5.89 29.29
N ALA A 299 0.52 4.88 29.72
CA ALA A 299 -0.61 4.37 28.92
C ALA A 299 -1.69 5.44 28.70
N ARG A 300 -1.95 6.28 29.71
CA ARG A 300 -2.87 7.42 29.61
C ARG A 300 -2.33 8.51 28.67
N GLU A 301 -1.11 8.98 28.88
CA GLU A 301 -0.49 10.03 28.05
C GLU A 301 -0.33 9.59 26.58
N THR A 302 0.00 8.32 26.32
CA THR A 302 0.06 7.79 24.94
C THR A 302 -1.31 7.71 24.27
N LEU A 303 -2.39 7.48 25.02
CA LEU A 303 -3.76 7.59 24.50
C LEU A 303 -4.15 9.05 24.21
N GLU A 304 -3.88 9.97 25.13
CA GLU A 304 -4.14 11.40 24.92
C GLU A 304 -3.36 11.90 23.68
N ALA A 305 -2.08 11.54 23.53
CA ALA A 305 -1.27 11.82 22.33
C ALA A 305 -1.83 11.19 21.04
N ASN A 306 -2.33 9.95 21.09
CA ASN A 306 -2.98 9.31 19.94
C ASN A 306 -4.29 10.02 19.55
N THR A 307 -5.10 10.47 20.51
CA THR A 307 -6.31 11.25 20.21
C THR A 307 -5.98 12.62 19.61
N PHE A 308 -4.91 13.26 20.07
CA PHE A 308 -4.41 14.50 19.48
C PHE A 308 -3.91 14.29 18.04
N ILE A 309 -3.17 13.20 17.77
CA ILE A 309 -2.71 12.85 16.42
C ILE A 309 -3.90 12.66 15.47
N GLN A 310 -4.96 11.97 15.92
CA GLN A 310 -6.18 11.82 15.12
C GLN A 310 -6.85 13.17 14.82
N GLN A 311 -7.06 14.01 15.84
CA GLN A 311 -7.66 15.35 15.65
C GLN A 311 -6.81 16.27 14.76
N ALA A 312 -5.48 16.17 14.85
CA ALA A 312 -4.57 16.90 13.98
C ALA A 312 -4.63 16.39 12.54
N ALA A 313 -4.69 15.06 12.35
CA ALA A 313 -4.85 14.44 11.03
C ALA A 313 -6.18 14.83 10.37
N ASP A 314 -7.28 14.82 11.11
CA ASP A 314 -8.60 15.22 10.59
C ASP A 314 -8.62 16.71 10.20
N LYS A 315 -8.10 17.61 11.06
CA LYS A 315 -7.99 19.04 10.74
C LYS A 315 -7.12 19.33 9.51
N VAL A 316 -5.98 18.66 9.40
CA VAL A 316 -5.07 18.80 8.25
C VAL A 316 -5.74 18.26 6.98
N ALA A 317 -6.45 17.13 7.06
CA ALA A 317 -7.21 16.61 5.93
C ALA A 317 -8.30 17.57 5.47
N ASP A 318 -9.05 18.18 6.39
CA ASP A 318 -10.09 19.13 6.04
C ASP A 318 -9.55 20.45 5.48
N SER A 319 -8.41 20.97 6.00
CA SER A 319 -7.78 22.16 5.40
C SER A 319 -7.25 21.90 3.99
N TYR A 320 -6.63 20.74 3.73
CA TYR A 320 -6.17 20.41 2.38
C TYR A 320 -7.34 20.11 1.42
N ARG A 321 -8.45 19.52 1.90
CA ARG A 321 -9.69 19.41 1.10
C ARG A 321 -10.26 20.77 0.69
N GLU A 322 -10.21 21.75 1.59
CA GLU A 322 -10.64 23.13 1.30
C GLU A 322 -9.72 23.79 0.25
N THR A 323 -8.40 23.68 0.41
CA THR A 323 -7.42 24.16 -0.57
C THR A 323 -7.60 23.51 -1.94
N LEU A 324 -7.71 22.17 -2.01
CA LEU A 324 -7.97 21.44 -3.25
C LEU A 324 -9.27 21.90 -3.92
N SER A 325 -10.33 22.12 -3.14
CA SER A 325 -11.62 22.64 -3.65
C SER A 325 -11.49 24.07 -4.23
N GLN A 326 -10.65 24.92 -3.63
CA GLN A 326 -10.36 26.25 -4.18
C GLN A 326 -9.50 26.16 -5.46
N ASN A 327 -8.44 25.35 -5.46
CA ASN A 327 -7.59 25.16 -6.65
C ASN A 327 -8.39 24.61 -7.85
N VAL A 328 -9.35 23.70 -7.62
CA VAL A 328 -10.26 23.17 -8.65
C VAL A 328 -11.08 24.28 -9.32
N ALA A 329 -11.52 25.28 -8.55
CA ALA A 329 -12.22 26.44 -9.08
C ALA A 329 -11.27 27.38 -9.86
N ASP A 330 -10.01 27.50 -9.43
CA ASP A 330 -8.99 28.34 -10.04
C ASP A 330 -8.24 27.70 -11.23
N VAL A 331 -8.49 26.43 -11.58
CA VAL A 331 -7.98 25.83 -12.83
C VAL A 331 -8.63 26.51 -14.04
N ARG A 332 -8.02 27.62 -14.48
CA ARG A 332 -8.36 28.31 -15.72
C ARG A 332 -8.17 27.36 -16.90
N GLU A 333 -9.28 27.08 -17.58
CA GLU A 333 -9.29 26.23 -18.75
C GLU A 333 -8.86 27.02 -19.97
N ASP A 334 -7.95 26.47 -20.77
CA ASP A 334 -7.61 27.07 -22.06
C ASP A 334 -8.78 26.82 -23.03
N THR A 335 -9.72 27.77 -23.03
CA THR A 335 -10.92 27.73 -23.86
C THR A 335 -10.66 28.19 -25.29
N LYS A 336 -9.46 28.68 -25.63
CA LYS A 336 -9.12 29.16 -26.97
C LYS A 336 -9.43 28.15 -28.08
N PRO A 337 -8.85 26.93 -28.11
CA PRO A 337 -9.09 25.99 -29.21
C PRO A 337 -10.57 25.63 -29.39
N LEU A 338 -11.33 25.51 -28.28
CA LEU A 338 -12.77 25.25 -28.34
C LEU A 338 -13.56 26.46 -28.86
N ASN A 339 -13.19 27.68 -28.45
CA ASN A 339 -13.84 28.91 -28.89
C ASN A 339 -13.51 29.22 -30.36
N ASP A 340 -12.27 29.02 -30.77
CA ASP A 340 -11.79 29.26 -32.14
C ASP A 340 -12.47 28.28 -33.13
N LEU A 341 -12.59 27.00 -32.76
CA LEU A 341 -13.31 25.99 -33.56
C LEU A 341 -14.82 26.29 -33.67
N LEU A 342 -15.43 26.85 -32.62
CA LEU A 342 -16.85 27.22 -32.62
C LEU A 342 -17.14 28.57 -33.30
N ALA A 343 -16.17 29.49 -33.33
CA ALA A 343 -16.31 30.82 -33.92
C ALA A 343 -15.96 30.88 -35.42
N THR A 344 -15.19 29.92 -35.93
CA THR A 344 -14.75 29.89 -37.33
C THR A 344 -15.88 29.47 -38.27
N ASP A 345 -16.31 30.35 -39.19
CA ASP A 345 -17.28 30.01 -40.24
C ASP A 345 -16.64 29.16 -41.34
N TRP A 346 -16.64 27.85 -41.10
CA TRP A 346 -16.19 26.83 -42.05
C TRP A 346 -17.21 26.57 -43.18
N GLN A 347 -18.48 26.98 -43.04
CA GLN A 347 -19.51 26.63 -44.03
C GLN A 347 -19.40 27.45 -45.31
N THR A 348 -19.07 28.73 -45.20
CA THR A 348 -18.97 29.65 -46.35
C THR A 348 -17.89 29.22 -47.35
N PRO A 349 -16.61 29.00 -46.98
CA PRO A 349 -15.58 28.58 -47.94
C PRO A 349 -15.89 27.23 -48.61
N VAL A 350 -16.47 26.27 -47.88
CA VAL A 350 -16.88 24.97 -48.42
C VAL A 350 -18.00 25.12 -49.46
N LYS A 351 -19.05 25.90 -49.15
CA LYS A 351 -20.15 26.19 -50.11
C LYS A 351 -19.61 26.83 -51.40
N ASP A 352 -18.67 27.75 -51.29
CA ASP A 352 -18.16 28.47 -52.47
C ASP A 352 -17.21 27.61 -53.31
N GLN A 353 -16.38 26.76 -52.70
CA GLN A 353 -15.54 25.79 -53.42
C GLN A 353 -16.38 24.79 -54.22
N ILE A 354 -17.47 24.25 -53.63
CA ILE A 354 -18.39 23.31 -54.30
C ILE A 354 -19.09 24.00 -55.47
N LYS A 355 -19.65 25.20 -55.27
CA LYS A 355 -20.26 26.00 -56.36
C LYS A 355 -19.27 26.23 -57.50
N GLN A 356 -18.01 26.57 -57.19
CA GLN A 356 -17.01 26.89 -58.19
C GLN A 356 -16.62 25.67 -59.03
N ARG A 357 -16.44 24.49 -58.40
CA ARG A 357 -16.22 23.21 -59.12
C ARG A 357 -17.38 22.88 -60.05
N HIS A 358 -18.61 22.83 -59.53
CA HIS A 358 -19.78 22.48 -60.34
C HIS A 358 -20.12 23.49 -61.42
N THR A 359 -19.83 24.78 -61.22
CA THR A 359 -20.00 25.79 -62.28
C THR A 359 -19.03 25.54 -63.44
N LYS A 360 -17.81 25.08 -63.17
CA LYS A 360 -16.83 24.71 -64.20
C LYS A 360 -17.23 23.44 -64.95
N ASP A 361 -17.48 22.35 -64.22
CA ASP A 361 -17.95 21.07 -64.78
C ASP A 361 -19.23 21.24 -65.60
N TYR A 362 -20.11 22.14 -65.16
CA TYR A 362 -21.32 22.49 -65.88
C TYR A 362 -21.03 23.15 -67.23
N GLY A 363 -20.14 24.15 -67.27
CA GLY A 363 -19.76 24.81 -68.52
C GLY A 363 -19.22 23.81 -69.54
N GLU A 364 -18.31 22.93 -69.11
CA GLU A 364 -17.73 21.90 -69.98
C GLU A 364 -18.77 20.89 -70.50
N ARG A 365 -19.78 20.52 -69.69
CA ARG A 365 -20.89 19.65 -70.13
C ARG A 365 -21.87 20.39 -71.05
N LEU A 366 -22.13 21.66 -70.79
CA LEU A 366 -23.01 22.51 -71.58
C LEU A 366 -22.43 22.71 -72.99
N ASP A 367 -21.15 23.06 -73.08
CA ASP A 367 -20.46 23.28 -74.36
C ASP A 367 -20.43 22.00 -75.20
N LYS A 368 -20.15 20.84 -74.58
CA LYS A 368 -20.23 19.53 -75.26
C LYS A 368 -21.66 19.21 -75.74
N SER A 369 -22.68 19.50 -74.93
CA SER A 369 -24.09 19.32 -75.33
C SER A 369 -24.51 20.27 -76.45
N ILE A 370 -24.02 21.51 -76.44
CA ILE A 370 -24.29 22.50 -77.50
C ILE A 370 -23.58 22.10 -78.79
N GLN A 371 -22.32 21.62 -78.72
CA GLN A 371 -21.58 21.09 -79.87
C GLN A 371 -22.28 19.87 -80.49
N ALA A 372 -22.78 18.93 -79.69
CA ALA A 372 -23.53 17.78 -80.21
C ALA A 372 -24.81 18.19 -80.93
N LEU A 373 -25.60 19.11 -80.35
CA LEU A 373 -26.78 19.67 -81.02
C LEU A 373 -26.45 20.46 -82.30
N ASP A 374 -25.26 21.06 -82.37
CA ASP A 374 -24.77 21.79 -83.54
C ASP A 374 -24.24 20.85 -84.64
N SER A 375 -23.64 19.71 -84.27
CA SER A 375 -23.27 18.65 -85.22
C SER A 375 -24.50 17.93 -85.78
N ASP A 376 -25.47 17.60 -84.92
CA ASP A 376 -26.73 16.98 -85.34
C ASP A 376 -27.50 17.90 -86.32
N TYR A 377 -27.47 19.21 -86.06
CA TYR A 377 -28.02 20.21 -86.98
C TYR A 377 -27.26 20.27 -88.30
N LYS A 378 -25.92 20.31 -88.30
CA LYS A 378 -25.11 20.32 -89.53
C LYS A 378 -25.30 19.05 -90.35
N GLN A 379 -25.42 17.89 -89.70
CA GLN A 379 -25.76 16.62 -90.32
C GLN A 379 -27.14 16.69 -90.99
N ALA A 380 -28.16 17.14 -90.25
CA ALA A 380 -29.52 17.30 -90.76
C ALA A 380 -29.65 18.37 -91.87
N VAL A 381 -28.84 19.45 -91.82
CA VAL A 381 -28.80 20.48 -92.88
C VAL A 381 -28.17 19.93 -94.15
N ALA A 382 -27.12 19.12 -94.06
CA ALA A 382 -26.51 18.45 -95.22
C ALA A 382 -27.46 17.42 -95.88
N ASP A 383 -28.27 16.72 -95.08
CA ASP A 383 -29.29 15.79 -95.60
C ASP A 383 -30.55 16.50 -96.14
N GLU A 384 -30.97 17.60 -95.50
CA GLU A 384 -32.08 18.45 -95.96
C GLU A 384 -31.63 19.41 -97.08
N GLU A 385 -30.34 19.42 -97.44
CA GLU A 385 -29.76 20.31 -98.47
C GLU A 385 -30.29 20.07 -99.91
N GLN A 386 -31.26 19.15 -100.02
CA GLN A 386 -32.00 18.76 -101.22
C GLN A 386 -33.49 19.19 -101.22
N ARG A 387 -34.01 19.89 -100.18
CA ARG A 387 -35.45 20.24 -100.03
C ARG A 387 -35.73 21.66 -99.48
N HIS A 388 -35.10 22.69 -100.03
CA HIS A 388 -35.16 24.05 -99.46
C HIS A 388 -36.49 24.77 -99.60
N GLU A 389 -36.96 25.29 -98.47
CA GLU A 389 -36.87 26.72 -98.11
C GLU A 389 -37.73 26.94 -96.85
N GLN A 390 -38.88 26.24 -96.80
CA GLN A 390 -39.87 26.34 -95.72
C GLN A 390 -39.53 25.44 -94.51
N THR A 391 -38.79 24.34 -94.70
CA THR A 391 -38.33 23.46 -93.60
C THR A 391 -37.19 24.07 -92.80
N LEU A 392 -36.32 24.86 -93.43
CA LEU A 392 -35.19 25.57 -92.82
C LEU A 392 -35.60 26.37 -91.57
N THR A 393 -36.54 27.31 -91.72
CA THR A 393 -37.04 28.14 -90.61
C THR A 393 -37.67 27.33 -89.47
N LYS A 394 -38.17 26.12 -89.76
CA LYS A 394 -38.77 25.22 -88.78
C LYS A 394 -37.69 24.47 -87.99
N LEU A 395 -36.63 24.02 -88.67
CA LEU A 395 -35.46 23.38 -88.05
C LEU A 395 -34.69 24.36 -87.16
N GLU A 396 -34.38 25.58 -87.62
CA GLU A 396 -33.74 26.62 -86.81
C GLU A 396 -34.55 26.93 -85.53
N LYS A 397 -35.86 27.12 -85.68
CA LYS A 397 -36.76 27.43 -84.57
C LYS A 397 -37.01 26.23 -83.65
N GLN A 398 -36.70 25.02 -84.08
CA GLN A 398 -36.71 23.81 -83.27
C GLN A 398 -35.38 23.66 -82.52
N LEU A 399 -34.23 23.78 -83.20
CA LEU A 399 -32.91 23.83 -82.58
C LEU A 399 -32.81 24.92 -81.50
N LYS A 400 -33.37 26.12 -81.73
CA LYS A 400 -33.35 27.17 -80.70
C LYS A 400 -34.15 26.75 -79.45
N ARG A 401 -35.33 26.15 -79.64
CA ARG A 401 -36.14 25.61 -78.53
C ARG A 401 -35.47 24.43 -77.84
N ASP A 402 -34.78 23.56 -78.57
CA ASP A 402 -34.09 22.41 -77.99
C ASP A 402 -32.82 22.83 -77.25
N LYS A 403 -32.05 23.82 -77.74
CA LYS A 403 -30.96 24.48 -77.01
C LYS A 403 -31.45 25.21 -75.75
N GLU A 404 -32.58 25.92 -75.80
CA GLU A 404 -33.23 26.54 -74.63
C GLU A 404 -33.71 25.49 -73.62
N LYS A 405 -34.27 24.36 -74.09
CA LYS A 405 -34.76 23.27 -73.24
C LYS A 405 -33.63 22.48 -72.59
N THR A 406 -32.53 22.22 -73.29
CA THR A 406 -31.35 21.55 -72.71
C THR A 406 -30.61 22.47 -71.75
N THR A 407 -30.39 23.75 -72.07
CA THR A 407 -29.80 24.73 -71.12
C THR A 407 -30.62 24.83 -69.83
N VAL A 408 -31.95 24.95 -69.91
CA VAL A 408 -32.80 25.00 -68.69
C VAL A 408 -32.71 23.69 -67.90
N LYS A 409 -32.84 22.52 -68.56
CA LYS A 409 -32.77 21.22 -67.87
C LYS A 409 -31.41 21.04 -67.18
N LEU A 410 -30.32 21.25 -67.91
CA LEU A 410 -28.97 21.11 -67.40
C LEU A 410 -28.74 22.09 -66.22
N THR A 411 -29.25 23.32 -66.27
CA THR A 411 -29.10 24.29 -65.17
C THR A 411 -29.79 23.80 -63.89
N VAL A 412 -31.00 23.24 -64.01
CA VAL A 412 -31.73 22.65 -62.87
C VAL A 412 -31.02 21.41 -62.32
N ASP A 413 -30.53 20.52 -63.20
CA ASP A 413 -29.77 19.34 -62.80
C ASP A 413 -28.48 19.74 -62.04
N ARG A 414 -27.77 20.78 -62.50
CA ARG A 414 -26.60 21.37 -61.82
C ARG A 414 -26.96 21.88 -60.42
N ASP A 415 -27.99 22.72 -60.31
CA ASP A 415 -28.34 23.36 -59.04
C ASP A 415 -28.80 22.33 -57.99
N HIS A 416 -29.45 21.24 -58.44
CA HIS A 416 -29.82 20.15 -57.54
C HIS A 416 -28.62 19.31 -57.08
N ILE A 417 -27.65 19.03 -57.96
CA ILE A 417 -26.38 18.37 -57.58
C ILE A 417 -25.61 19.23 -56.58
N ILE A 418 -25.45 20.54 -56.84
CA ILE A 418 -24.81 21.50 -55.93
C ILE A 418 -25.48 21.48 -54.55
N GLN A 419 -26.81 21.54 -54.50
CA GLN A 419 -27.54 21.54 -53.22
C GLN A 419 -27.36 20.24 -52.43
N ASN A 420 -27.43 19.08 -53.10
CA ASN A 420 -27.29 17.78 -52.45
C ASN A 420 -25.86 17.57 -51.93
N GLU A 421 -24.84 17.93 -52.71
CA GLU A 421 -23.43 17.79 -52.31
C GLU A 421 -23.06 18.78 -51.19
N ILE A 422 -23.55 20.03 -51.25
CA ILE A 422 -23.42 20.99 -50.14
C ILE A 422 -24.06 20.44 -48.87
N ALA A 423 -25.27 19.87 -48.96
CA ALA A 423 -25.95 19.31 -47.79
C ALA A 423 -25.21 18.11 -47.19
N GLN A 424 -24.67 17.23 -48.04
CA GLN A 424 -23.89 16.05 -47.62
C GLN A 424 -22.58 16.47 -46.95
N ILE A 425 -21.77 17.33 -47.59
CA ILE A 425 -20.49 17.78 -47.04
C ILE A 425 -20.69 18.57 -45.74
N ILE A 426 -21.69 19.46 -45.66
CA ILE A 426 -22.03 20.14 -44.39
C ILE A 426 -22.42 19.13 -43.30
N THR A 427 -23.11 18.04 -43.63
CA THR A 427 -23.48 17.02 -42.64
C THR A 427 -22.25 16.29 -42.11
N THR A 428 -21.38 15.79 -42.99
CA THR A 428 -20.14 15.09 -42.62
C THR A 428 -19.19 15.99 -41.82
N GLN A 429 -19.02 17.23 -42.26
CA GLN A 429 -18.08 18.16 -41.64
C GLN A 429 -18.60 18.72 -40.30
N LYS A 430 -19.93 18.82 -40.14
CA LYS A 430 -20.55 19.06 -38.83
C LYS A 430 -20.33 17.88 -37.87
N GLN A 431 -20.43 16.63 -38.35
CA GLN A 431 -20.15 15.44 -37.52
C GLN A 431 -18.69 15.43 -37.04
N TYR A 432 -17.73 15.72 -37.92
CA TYR A 432 -16.31 15.85 -37.57
C TYR A 432 -16.09 16.90 -36.48
N ILE A 433 -16.66 18.11 -36.64
CA ILE A 433 -16.55 19.18 -35.64
C ILE A 433 -17.24 18.79 -34.32
N GLU A 434 -18.38 18.08 -34.36
CA GLU A 434 -19.05 17.61 -33.14
C GLU A 434 -18.21 16.55 -32.39
N GLN A 435 -17.48 15.69 -33.11
CA GLN A 435 -16.51 14.74 -32.54
C GLN A 435 -15.28 15.45 -31.95
N GLU A 436 -14.69 16.40 -32.67
CA GLU A 436 -13.53 17.17 -32.22
C GLU A 436 -13.87 18.04 -30.99
N VAL A 437 -15.04 18.66 -30.97
CA VAL A 437 -15.58 19.36 -29.77
C VAL A 437 -15.77 18.40 -28.59
N GLN A 438 -16.19 17.15 -28.82
CA GLN A 438 -16.30 16.15 -27.75
C GLN A 438 -14.93 15.73 -27.21
N GLN A 439 -13.95 15.47 -28.08
CA GLN A 439 -12.58 15.14 -27.69
C GLN A 439 -11.92 16.30 -26.93
N LEU A 440 -12.05 17.55 -27.40
CA LEU A 440 -11.54 18.73 -26.69
C LEU A 440 -12.18 18.90 -25.30
N ARG A 441 -13.47 18.59 -25.16
CA ARG A 441 -14.16 18.59 -23.84
C ARG A 441 -13.66 17.48 -22.93
N TYR A 442 -13.44 16.27 -23.46
CA TYR A 442 -12.89 15.14 -22.71
C TYR A 442 -11.47 15.44 -22.23
N ASN A 443 -10.57 15.84 -23.12
CA ASN A 443 -9.18 16.17 -22.82
C ASN A 443 -9.07 17.32 -21.78
N ARG A 444 -9.93 18.33 -21.88
CA ARG A 444 -10.04 19.43 -20.90
C ARG A 444 -10.44 18.93 -19.50
N ALA A 445 -11.34 17.96 -19.43
CA ALA A 445 -11.82 17.41 -18.17
C ALA A 445 -10.83 16.40 -17.55
N GLU A 446 -10.13 15.61 -18.37
CA GLU A 446 -8.99 14.78 -17.94
C GLU A 446 -7.79 15.63 -17.48
N PHE A 447 -7.46 16.73 -18.17
CA PHE A 447 -6.42 17.65 -17.70
C PHE A 447 -6.73 18.21 -16.30
N LYS A 448 -7.98 18.61 -16.04
CA LYS A 448 -8.43 18.99 -14.70
C LYS A 448 -8.26 17.86 -13.69
N ARG A 449 -8.69 16.65 -14.04
CA ARG A 449 -8.57 15.46 -13.18
C ARG A 449 -7.12 15.15 -12.82
N HIS A 450 -6.22 15.14 -13.80
CA HIS A 450 -4.79 14.92 -13.58
C HIS A 450 -4.17 16.01 -12.70
N LYS A 451 -4.46 17.30 -12.93
CA LYS A 451 -3.95 18.39 -12.08
C LYS A 451 -4.43 18.26 -10.62
N VAL A 452 -5.69 17.85 -10.40
CA VAL A 452 -6.20 17.57 -9.04
C VAL A 452 -5.51 16.36 -8.41
N ILE A 453 -5.17 15.34 -9.19
CA ILE A 453 -4.41 14.17 -8.70
C ILE A 453 -2.98 14.58 -8.30
N ASP A 454 -2.29 15.37 -9.13
CA ASP A 454 -0.92 15.83 -8.84
C ASP A 454 -0.87 16.73 -7.59
N GLU A 455 -1.82 17.66 -7.45
CA GLU A 455 -1.96 18.49 -6.25
C GLU A 455 -2.29 17.64 -5.02
N ASN A 456 -3.23 16.68 -5.14
CA ASN A 456 -3.59 15.75 -4.05
C ASN A 456 -2.37 14.93 -3.58
N ILE A 457 -1.53 14.43 -4.50
CA ILE A 457 -0.29 13.72 -4.17
C ILE A 457 0.72 14.64 -3.46
N SER A 458 0.86 15.88 -3.91
CA SER A 458 1.75 16.87 -3.28
C SER A 458 1.29 17.21 -1.86
N ASP A 459 0.02 17.58 -1.72
CA ASP A 459 -0.64 17.93 -0.46
C ASP A 459 -0.62 16.75 0.53
N GLN A 460 -0.85 15.52 0.05
CA GLN A 460 -0.78 14.32 0.88
C GLN A 460 0.66 14.08 1.39
N LYS A 461 1.69 14.40 0.59
CA LYS A 461 3.08 14.31 1.03
C LYS A 461 3.39 15.35 2.11
N GLU A 462 3.05 16.62 1.89
CA GLU A 462 3.25 17.70 2.88
C GLU A 462 2.50 17.43 4.19
N ALA A 463 1.23 17.03 4.10
CA ALA A 463 0.41 16.65 5.25
C ALA A 463 1.01 15.49 6.04
N ASN A 464 1.53 14.46 5.37
CA ASN A 464 2.22 13.34 6.02
C ASN A 464 3.57 13.75 6.64
N GLU A 465 4.30 14.70 6.05
CA GLU A 465 5.51 15.28 6.65
C GLU A 465 5.20 16.10 7.91
N LEU A 466 4.16 16.95 7.87
CA LEU A 466 3.66 17.69 9.04
C LEU A 466 3.22 16.75 10.18
N LEU A 467 2.43 15.71 9.87
CA LEU A 467 2.02 14.71 10.86
C LEU A 467 3.22 13.89 11.40
N THR A 468 4.22 13.61 10.57
CA THR A 468 5.46 12.95 11.01
C THR A 468 6.27 13.84 11.96
N ASN A 469 6.32 15.15 11.71
CA ASN A 469 6.99 16.10 12.59
C ASN A 469 6.22 16.29 13.92
N ASN A 470 4.89 16.35 13.88
CA ASN A 470 4.05 16.33 15.08
C ASN A 470 4.24 15.04 15.90
N TYR A 471 4.28 13.87 15.24
CA TYR A 471 4.59 12.59 15.89
C TYR A 471 5.97 12.61 16.59
N ARG A 472 7.02 13.14 15.95
CA ARG A 472 8.35 13.28 16.55
C ARG A 472 8.33 14.21 17.77
N SER A 473 7.63 15.35 17.68
CA SER A 473 7.49 16.30 18.79
C SER A 473 6.79 15.65 19.99
N LEU A 474 5.67 14.95 19.75
CA LEU A 474 4.95 14.20 20.77
C LEU A 474 5.77 13.05 21.35
N ALA A 475 6.59 12.36 20.54
CA ALA A 475 7.47 11.29 21.02
C ALA A 475 8.51 11.83 22.02
N ASN A 476 9.10 12.99 21.73
CA ASN A 476 10.02 13.66 22.66
C ASN A 476 9.29 14.10 23.94
N GLY A 477 8.13 14.75 23.81
CA GLY A 477 7.32 15.17 24.96
C GLY A 477 6.84 14.01 25.83
N LEU A 478 6.53 12.85 25.24
CA LEU A 478 6.19 11.63 25.98
C LEU A 478 7.38 11.07 26.77
N GLU A 479 8.60 11.11 26.22
CA GLU A 479 9.79 10.68 26.96
C GLU A 479 10.14 11.69 28.07
N GLU A 480 10.04 13.00 27.85
CA GLU A 480 10.15 14.01 28.92
C GLU A 480 9.16 13.75 30.07
N ARG A 481 7.91 13.42 29.72
CA ARG A 481 6.85 13.11 30.69
C ARG A 481 7.10 11.80 31.43
N ARG A 482 7.60 10.77 30.74
CA ARG A 482 8.08 9.53 31.35
C ARG A 482 9.16 9.80 32.39
N GLN A 483 10.15 10.63 32.06
CA GLN A 483 11.20 11.03 33.00
C GLN A 483 10.65 11.80 34.20
N SER A 484 9.57 12.58 34.05
CA SER A 484 8.89 13.20 35.20
C SER A 484 8.16 12.17 36.09
N PHE A 485 7.45 11.19 35.52
CA PHE A 485 6.77 10.16 36.30
C PHE A 485 7.74 9.22 37.02
N ILE A 486 8.90 8.92 36.43
CA ILE A 486 9.96 8.15 37.11
C ILE A 486 10.46 8.93 38.34
N LYS A 487 10.76 10.22 38.21
CA LYS A 487 11.19 11.06 39.34
C LYS A 487 10.14 11.18 40.44
N GLU A 488 8.86 11.29 40.05
CA GLU A 488 7.75 11.34 41.00
C GLU A 488 7.59 10.01 41.76
N HIS A 489 7.71 8.88 41.05
CA HIS A 489 7.70 7.53 41.65
C HIS A 489 8.87 7.33 42.61
N GLU A 490 10.10 7.67 42.20
CA GLU A 490 11.30 7.62 43.04
C GLU A 490 11.16 8.50 44.29
N GLN A 491 10.66 9.73 44.14
CA GLN A 491 10.43 10.63 45.26
C GLN A 491 9.34 10.13 46.23
N ALA A 492 8.28 9.50 45.71
CA ALA A 492 7.25 8.86 46.52
C ALA A 492 7.82 7.66 47.29
N LEU A 493 8.62 6.79 46.65
CA LEU A 493 9.29 5.66 47.30
C LEU A 493 10.24 6.11 48.42
N VAL A 494 11.05 7.15 48.19
CA VAL A 494 11.93 7.73 49.23
C VAL A 494 11.12 8.30 50.39
N THR A 495 10.01 8.99 50.10
CA THR A 495 9.12 9.55 51.15
C THR A 495 8.47 8.44 51.98
N ARG A 496 8.06 7.34 51.33
CA ARG A 496 7.52 6.15 51.99
C ARG A 496 8.58 5.46 52.85
N GLN A 497 9.79 5.24 52.33
CA GLN A 497 10.89 4.65 53.11
C GLN A 497 11.20 5.46 54.36
N ALA A 498 11.29 6.79 54.25
CA ALA A 498 11.47 7.67 55.41
C ALA A 498 10.29 7.60 56.40
N SER A 499 9.06 7.38 55.93
CA SER A 499 7.89 7.15 56.79
C SER A 499 7.95 5.81 57.52
N ASP A 500 8.32 4.74 56.82
CA ASP A 500 8.44 3.38 57.37
C ASP A 500 9.60 3.31 58.38
N GLU A 501 10.74 3.97 58.11
CA GLU A 501 11.85 4.14 59.05
C GLU A 501 11.42 4.91 60.30
N ALA A 502 10.75 6.06 60.15
CA ALA A 502 10.24 6.84 61.28
C ALA A 502 9.19 6.08 62.11
N GLN A 503 8.40 5.19 61.48
CA GLN A 503 7.50 4.28 62.20
C GLN A 503 8.27 3.21 62.98
N ALA A 504 9.28 2.59 62.38
CA ALA A 504 10.13 1.60 63.04
C ALA A 504 10.94 2.19 64.22
N GLU A 505 11.47 3.41 64.08
CA GLU A 505 12.09 4.15 65.17
C GLU A 505 11.10 4.44 66.30
N LYS A 506 9.88 4.92 65.95
CA LYS A 506 8.81 5.16 66.93
C LYS A 506 8.41 3.89 67.68
N GLU A 507 8.44 2.72 67.05
CA GLU A 507 8.21 1.44 67.73
C GLU A 507 9.39 1.02 68.61
N ARG A 508 10.64 1.23 68.17
CA ARG A 508 11.82 1.03 69.00
C ARG A 508 11.79 1.89 70.27
N TYR A 509 11.48 3.18 70.14
CA TYR A 509 11.35 4.09 71.30
C TYR A 509 10.20 3.69 72.23
N LYS A 510 9.08 3.14 71.73
CA LYS A 510 8.03 2.58 72.59
C LYS A 510 8.53 1.37 73.39
N LEU A 511 9.27 0.45 72.76
CA LEU A 511 9.83 -0.73 73.42
C LEU A 511 10.91 -0.34 74.45
N GLU A 512 11.77 0.62 74.12
CA GLU A 512 12.78 1.15 75.03
C GLU A 512 12.14 1.84 76.24
N ASN A 513 11.13 2.69 76.04
CA ASN A 513 10.37 3.29 77.15
C ASN A 513 9.67 2.23 78.01
N ALA A 514 9.11 1.17 77.42
CA ALA A 514 8.51 0.07 78.18
C ALA A 514 9.55 -0.72 79.00
N ASN A 515 10.77 -0.89 78.47
CA ASN A 515 11.88 -1.50 79.21
C ASN A 515 12.36 -0.60 80.36
N VAL A 516 12.46 0.71 80.14
CA VAL A 516 12.79 1.68 81.21
C VAL A 516 11.75 1.62 82.32
N LEU A 517 10.45 1.61 81.99
CA LEU A 517 9.37 1.51 82.96
C LEU A 517 9.43 0.19 83.77
N ASN A 518 9.75 -0.95 83.13
CA ASN A 518 9.99 -2.22 83.84
C ASN A 518 11.21 -2.16 84.77
N LEU A 519 12.28 -1.46 84.37
CA LEU A 519 13.46 -1.23 85.21
C LEU A 519 13.14 -0.30 86.40
N GLU A 520 12.28 0.69 86.23
CA GLU A 520 11.77 1.54 87.32
C GLU A 520 10.90 0.74 88.30
N GLU A 521 9.95 -0.07 87.82
CA GLU A 521 9.16 -0.98 88.68
C GLU A 521 10.06 -1.95 89.47
N ARG A 522 11.11 -2.48 88.84
CA ARG A 522 12.10 -3.34 89.51
C ARG A 522 12.93 -2.58 90.53
N ARG A 523 13.37 -1.35 90.22
CA ARG A 523 14.08 -0.47 91.16
C ARG A 523 13.22 -0.25 92.40
N ASP A 524 11.96 0.13 92.21
CA ASP A 524 11.04 0.46 93.30
C ASP A 524 10.70 -0.77 94.15
N HIS A 525 10.60 -1.95 93.52
CA HIS A 525 10.47 -3.22 94.23
C HIS A 525 11.72 -3.55 95.06
N LEU A 526 12.92 -3.36 94.50
CA LEU A 526 14.19 -3.58 95.22
C LEU A 526 14.40 -2.56 96.34
N GLU A 527 14.00 -1.30 96.16
CA GLU A 527 14.04 -0.26 97.19
C GLU A 527 13.08 -0.56 98.33
N LYS A 528 11.87 -1.05 98.04
CA LYS A 528 10.95 -1.54 99.05
C LYS A 528 11.52 -2.75 99.81
N MET A 529 12.06 -3.75 99.10
CA MET A 529 12.69 -4.92 99.72
C MET A 529 13.89 -4.52 100.58
N LYS A 530 14.67 -3.52 100.16
CA LYS A 530 15.77 -2.95 100.95
C LYS A 530 15.25 -2.31 102.24
N LEU A 531 14.18 -1.50 102.18
CA LEU A 531 13.55 -0.91 103.38
C LEU A 531 12.99 -1.98 104.33
N ASP A 532 12.36 -3.03 103.80
CA ASP A 532 11.87 -4.15 104.61
C ASP A 532 13.04 -4.90 105.30
N LEU A 533 14.16 -5.11 104.60
CA LEU A 533 15.38 -5.70 105.15
C LEU A 533 16.06 -4.80 106.18
N GLU A 534 16.16 -3.49 105.95
CA GLU A 534 16.66 -2.52 106.92
C GLU A 534 15.79 -2.51 108.19
N GLY A 535 14.47 -2.64 108.04
CA GLY A 535 13.53 -2.85 109.15
C GLY A 535 13.76 -4.16 109.91
N GLN A 536 13.98 -5.28 109.21
CA GLN A 536 14.32 -6.56 109.84
C GLN A 536 15.66 -6.53 110.56
N VAL A 537 16.69 -5.90 109.99
CA VAL A 537 18.00 -5.71 110.64
C VAL A 537 17.84 -4.87 111.90
N GLY A 538 17.04 -3.80 111.87
CA GLY A 538 16.71 -3.00 113.06
C GLY A 538 16.01 -3.82 114.16
N GLN A 539 15.07 -4.71 113.79
CA GLN A 539 14.43 -5.63 114.74
C GLN A 539 15.41 -6.64 115.33
N LEU A 540 16.23 -7.28 114.48
CA LEU A 540 17.25 -8.24 114.91
C LEU A 540 18.31 -7.61 115.81
N GLN A 541 18.71 -6.36 115.53
CA GLN A 541 19.63 -5.60 116.37
C GLN A 541 19.00 -5.28 117.74
N ALA A 542 17.73 -4.86 117.77
CA ALA A 542 17.00 -4.65 119.02
C ALA A 542 16.83 -5.94 119.84
N ASP A 543 16.56 -7.08 119.19
CA ASP A 543 16.48 -8.38 119.85
C ASP A 543 17.85 -8.89 120.31
N ALA A 544 18.91 -8.66 119.55
CA ALA A 544 20.29 -8.94 119.98
C ALA A 544 20.65 -8.13 121.23
N SER A 545 20.29 -6.85 121.31
CA SER A 545 20.45 -6.04 122.52
C SER A 545 19.65 -6.57 123.71
N LYS A 546 18.41 -7.07 123.50
CA LYS A 546 17.63 -7.74 124.57
C LYS A 546 18.32 -9.03 125.05
N TRP A 547 18.87 -9.83 124.14
CA TRP A 547 19.60 -11.06 124.48
C TRP A 547 20.91 -10.77 125.21
N GLN A 548 21.66 -9.77 124.79
CA GLN A 548 22.87 -9.32 125.47
C GLN A 548 22.55 -8.83 126.90
N PHE A 549 21.53 -7.99 127.07
CA PHE A 549 21.09 -7.54 128.40
C PHE A 549 20.67 -8.71 129.31
N ARG A 550 19.97 -9.72 128.76
CA ARG A 550 19.64 -10.96 129.50
C ARG A 550 20.88 -11.76 129.88
N ALA A 551 21.88 -11.85 129.01
CA ALA A 551 23.13 -12.55 129.28
C ALA A 551 23.95 -11.82 130.35
N GLU A 552 24.06 -10.50 130.29
CA GLU A 552 24.69 -9.67 131.33
C GLU A 552 23.99 -9.84 132.68
N THR A 553 22.65 -9.79 132.71
CA THR A 553 21.87 -10.04 133.95
C THR A 553 22.14 -11.44 134.52
N ALA A 554 22.16 -12.47 133.68
CA ALA A 554 22.45 -13.84 134.10
C ALA A 554 23.90 -14.03 134.57
N GLN A 555 24.85 -13.29 133.99
CA GLN A 555 26.25 -13.27 134.42
C GLN A 555 26.38 -12.62 135.81
N GLU A 556 25.70 -11.50 136.06
CA GLU A 556 25.67 -10.85 137.39
C GLU A 556 25.10 -11.78 138.47
N ASP A 557 23.99 -12.47 138.20
CA ASP A 557 23.40 -13.42 139.15
C ASP A 557 24.31 -14.64 139.39
N LEU A 558 25.02 -15.11 138.36
CA LEU A 558 25.99 -16.20 138.49
C LEU A 558 27.21 -15.76 139.32
N ASP A 559 27.70 -14.54 139.16
CA ASP A 559 28.79 -14.00 139.97
C ASP A 559 28.37 -13.72 141.42
N ARG A 560 27.12 -13.27 141.67
CA ARG A 560 26.52 -13.23 143.02
C ARG A 560 26.50 -14.63 143.66
N MET A 561 26.09 -15.65 142.91
CA MET A 561 26.08 -17.05 143.38
C MET A 561 27.50 -17.56 143.68
N LYS A 562 28.50 -17.29 142.83
CA LYS A 562 29.92 -17.61 143.12
C LYS A 562 30.39 -16.94 144.41
N GLN A 563 30.01 -15.68 144.64
CA GLN A 563 30.44 -14.92 145.80
C GLN A 563 29.83 -15.48 147.10
N GLN A 564 28.55 -15.87 147.07
CA GLN A 564 27.91 -16.63 148.16
C GLN A 564 28.61 -17.97 148.44
N VAL A 565 28.99 -18.73 147.40
CA VAL A 565 29.75 -19.98 147.55
C VAL A 565 31.16 -19.73 148.13
N ALA A 566 31.84 -18.67 147.72
CA ALA A 566 33.16 -18.30 148.23
C ALA A 566 33.12 -17.92 149.72
N ASP A 567 32.09 -17.19 150.15
CA ASP A 567 31.92 -16.82 151.57
C ASP A 567 31.51 -18.02 152.44
N LEU A 568 30.67 -18.94 151.92
CA LEU A 568 30.44 -20.25 152.54
C LEU A 568 31.74 -21.05 152.69
N ASN A 569 32.58 -21.09 151.66
CA ASN A 569 33.84 -21.85 151.70
C ASN A 569 34.84 -21.26 152.72
N LYS A 570 34.92 -19.93 152.85
CA LYS A 570 35.70 -19.27 153.92
C LYS A 570 35.22 -19.66 155.32
N GLN A 571 33.90 -19.78 155.54
CA GLN A 571 33.37 -20.25 156.83
C GLN A 571 33.79 -21.71 157.12
N TYR A 572 33.81 -22.58 156.10
CA TYR A 572 34.33 -23.94 156.24
C TYR A 572 35.82 -23.99 156.57
N GLU A 573 36.67 -23.21 155.87
CA GLU A 573 38.11 -23.14 156.16
C GLU A 573 38.41 -22.62 157.58
N GLN A 574 37.63 -21.67 158.09
CA GLN A 574 37.79 -21.16 159.46
C GLN A 574 37.49 -22.25 160.51
N ARG A 575 36.47 -23.09 160.31
CA ARG A 575 36.19 -24.25 161.18
C ARG A 575 37.30 -25.29 161.11
N LEU A 576 37.80 -25.59 159.91
CA LEU A 576 38.91 -26.53 159.73
C LEU A 576 40.18 -26.10 160.50
N LYS A 577 40.46 -24.79 160.54
CA LYS A 577 41.59 -24.24 161.31
C LYS A 577 41.37 -24.29 162.83
N SER A 578 40.14 -24.15 163.34
CA SER A 578 39.89 -24.35 164.78
C SER A 578 40.12 -25.80 165.21
N ASP A 579 39.59 -26.74 164.43
CA ASP A 579 39.68 -28.18 164.74
C ASP A 579 41.14 -28.67 164.75
N GLN A 580 41.98 -28.10 163.87
CA GLN A 580 43.39 -28.47 163.76
C GLN A 580 44.23 -27.99 164.96
N ILE A 581 43.90 -26.84 165.56
CA ILE A 581 44.56 -26.31 166.77
C ILE A 581 44.27 -27.19 167.99
N ASP A 582 43.04 -27.68 168.12
CA ASP A 582 42.66 -28.57 169.23
C ASP A 582 43.31 -29.96 169.10
N LEU A 583 43.55 -30.44 167.86
CA LEU A 583 44.26 -31.68 167.61
C LEU A 583 45.74 -31.63 168.08
N GLU A 584 46.46 -30.54 167.81
CA GLU A 584 47.86 -30.38 168.23
C GLU A 584 48.03 -30.33 169.75
N LYS A 585 47.11 -29.68 170.47
CA LYS A 585 47.07 -29.70 171.95
C LYS A 585 46.97 -31.14 172.46
N HIS A 586 46.10 -31.95 171.86
CA HIS A 586 45.86 -33.32 172.30
C HIS A 586 47.07 -34.24 172.07
N GLN A 587 47.84 -34.01 171.01
CA GLN A 587 49.06 -34.77 170.70
C GLN A 587 50.21 -34.46 171.67
N ARG A 588 50.42 -33.19 172.06
CA ARG A 588 51.45 -32.81 173.06
C ARG A 588 51.22 -33.45 174.43
N LEU A 589 49.97 -33.49 174.90
CA LEU A 589 49.57 -34.20 176.12
C LEU A 589 49.90 -35.70 176.08
N THR A 590 49.74 -36.33 174.91
CA THR A 590 49.91 -37.78 174.75
C THR A 590 51.39 -38.22 174.77
N GLN A 591 52.32 -37.34 174.37
CA GLN A 591 53.76 -37.65 174.40
C GLN A 591 54.35 -37.61 175.83
N GLN A 592 53.93 -36.66 176.67
CA GLN A 592 54.41 -36.58 178.07
C GLN A 592 54.03 -37.81 178.91
N VAL A 593 52.86 -38.42 178.65
CA VAL A 593 52.40 -39.62 179.38
C VAL A 593 53.22 -40.88 179.08
N ARG A 594 53.87 -40.96 177.91
CA ARG A 594 54.68 -42.15 177.53
C ARG A 594 56.06 -42.18 178.20
N GLN A 595 56.72 -41.04 178.39
CA GLN A 595 58.03 -41.00 179.04
C GLN A 595 57.96 -41.32 180.54
N ALA A 596 56.83 -41.07 181.20
CA ALA A 596 56.64 -41.38 182.63
C ALA A 596 56.47 -42.88 182.97
N LYS A 597 56.35 -43.77 181.97
CA LYS A 597 56.04 -45.21 182.17
C LYS A 597 57.24 -46.16 182.10
N LEU A 598 58.46 -45.68 181.88
CA LEU A 598 59.65 -46.53 181.68
C LEU A 598 60.48 -46.84 182.94
N ASP A 599 60.25 -46.17 184.08
CA ASP A 599 61.18 -46.19 185.25
C ASP A 599 60.66 -46.91 186.51
N LYS A 600 59.56 -47.69 186.45
CA LYS A 600 59.00 -48.37 187.64
C LYS A 600 58.44 -49.77 187.38
N TRP A 601 59.31 -50.78 187.32
CA TRP A 601 59.21 -51.99 188.18
C TRP A 601 60.34 -53.03 187.94
N LEU A 602 61.26 -53.16 188.91
CA LEU A 602 62.05 -54.37 189.14
C LEU A 602 62.34 -54.55 190.66
N HIS A 603 61.25 -54.87 191.39
CA HIS A 603 61.18 -55.57 192.69
C HIS A 603 61.95 -54.98 193.94
N PRO A 604 62.30 -55.72 195.03
CA PRO A 604 61.86 -55.38 196.41
C PRO A 604 63.02 -55.12 197.42
N PHE A 605 62.89 -54.66 198.69
CA PHE A 605 61.91 -53.84 199.44
C PHE A 605 62.59 -53.31 200.74
N LYS A 606 62.49 -51.99 201.06
CA LYS A 606 62.91 -51.32 202.34
C LYS A 606 64.44 -51.28 202.60
N PHE A 607 65.05 -50.42 203.45
CA PHE A 607 64.60 -49.59 204.59
C PHE A 607 65.62 -48.44 204.90
N ARG A 608 65.20 -47.27 205.43
CA ARG A 608 65.81 -46.45 206.54
C ARG A 608 65.52 -44.91 206.47
N HIS A 609 65.17 -44.33 207.64
CA HIS A 609 64.96 -42.93 208.07
C HIS A 609 65.77 -41.78 207.39
N GLN A 610 65.43 -40.47 207.37
CA GLN A 610 64.71 -39.56 208.31
C GLN A 610 64.51 -38.15 207.69
N ASN A 611 63.71 -37.28 208.36
CA ASN A 611 63.63 -35.79 208.26
C ASN A 611 63.04 -35.16 206.96
N THR A 612 62.32 -34.02 206.92
CA THR A 612 61.32 -33.26 207.74
C THR A 612 61.19 -31.86 207.10
N GLY A 613 59.98 -31.27 207.08
CA GLY A 613 59.69 -29.89 206.60
C GLY A 613 58.91 -29.89 205.27
N GLU A 614 57.63 -29.51 205.24
CA GLU A 614 57.09 -28.12 205.17
C GLU A 614 57.14 -27.54 203.73
N SER A 615 56.22 -26.70 203.24
CA SER A 615 54.95 -26.12 203.74
C SER A 615 54.10 -25.59 202.55
N VAL A 616 52.95 -24.98 202.83
CA VAL A 616 52.13 -24.02 202.04
C VAL A 616 52.69 -23.54 200.69
N GLY A 617 51.95 -23.47 199.57
CA GLY A 617 50.50 -23.61 199.39
C GLY A 617 49.86 -22.38 198.72
N LYS A 618 50.20 -22.12 197.45
CA LYS A 618 49.52 -21.21 196.51
C LYS A 618 49.67 -21.75 195.09
#